data_AF-A0AA39QIF6-F1
#
_entry.id   AF-A0AA39QIF6-F1
#
_cell.length_a   1.000
_cell.length_b   1.000
_cell.length_c   1.000
_cell.angle_alpha   90.00
_cell.angle_beta   90.00
_cell.angle_gamma   90.00
#
_symmetry.space_group_name_H-M   'P 1'
#
loop_
_entity.id
_entity.type
_entity.pdbx_description
1 polymer ?
#
loop_
_entity_poly.entity_id
_entity_poly.type
_entity_poly.pdbx_seq_one_letter_code
_entity_poly.pdbx_strand_id
1 'polypeptide(L)' 'PSAQPATQSTFAAPCNKSGINSGFVPISTNSTQFGQWTFTVDNTAPLWFFCAQMGHCEAGMVFAVN' A
#
# COMPACT_ATOMS: atom_id res chain seq x y z
N PRO A 1 -4.38 -14.01 8.75
CA PRO A 1 -4.70 -12.57 9.00
C PRO A 1 -4.57 -11.83 7.67
N SER A 2 -5.64 -11.21 7.20
CA SER A 2 -5.56 -10.34 6.02
C SER A 2 -5.06 -8.97 6.48
N ALA A 3 -4.19 -8.33 5.70
CA ALA A 3 -3.80 -6.94 5.91
C ALA A 3 -3.46 -6.38 4.54
N GLN A 4 -3.78 -5.14 4.24
CA GLN A 4 -3.44 -4.55 2.95
C GLN A 4 -2.61 -3.30 3.20
N PRO A 5 -1.31 -3.45 3.53
CA PRO A 5 -0.45 -2.31 3.79
C PRO A 5 -0.27 -1.51 2.51
N ALA A 6 -0.44 -0.20 2.57
CA ALA A 6 -0.02 0.70 1.51
C ALA A 6 1.45 1.04 1.72
N THR A 7 2.31 0.62 0.80
CA THR A 7 3.74 0.94 0.81
C THR A 7 4.05 1.75 -0.42
N GLN A 8 4.64 2.93 -0.24
CA GLN A 8 5.04 3.77 -1.35
C GLN A 8 6.17 3.08 -2.12
N SER A 9 6.16 3.25 -3.43
CA SER A 9 7.13 2.73 -4.37
C SER A 9 7.43 3.80 -5.43
N THR A 10 8.05 3.38 -6.54
CA THR A 10 8.25 4.24 -7.70
C THR A 10 7.64 3.58 -8.91
N PHE A 11 7.38 4.37 -9.95
CA PHE A 11 6.92 3.85 -11.24
C PHE A 11 7.85 2.75 -11.80
N ALA A 12 9.16 2.97 -11.72
CA ALA A 12 10.17 2.05 -12.25
C ALA A 12 10.33 0.77 -11.42
N ALA A 13 9.94 0.79 -10.14
CA ALA A 13 10.15 -0.29 -9.20
C ALA A 13 8.90 -0.48 -8.32
N PRO A 14 7.78 -0.96 -8.89
CA PRO A 14 6.46 -0.87 -8.25
C PRO A 14 6.32 -1.75 -7.00
N CYS A 15 7.09 -2.84 -6.90
CA CYS A 15 7.11 -3.76 -5.75
C CYS A 15 8.28 -3.52 -4.77
N ASN A 16 9.03 -2.43 -4.95
CA ASN A 16 10.11 -2.06 -4.05
C ASN A 16 9.68 -0.88 -3.18
N LYS A 17 9.86 -1.03 -1.87
CA LYS A 17 9.58 0.03 -0.91
C LYS A 17 10.45 1.26 -1.18
N SER A 18 9.80 2.39 -1.32
CA SER A 18 10.40 3.73 -1.43
C SER A 18 9.53 4.71 -0.66
N GLY A 19 9.99 5.20 0.50
CA GLY A 19 9.25 6.19 1.29
C GLY A 19 8.21 5.59 2.25
N ILE A 20 7.01 6.20 2.27
CA ILE A 20 6.01 6.00 3.33
C ILE A 20 5.38 4.60 3.31
N ASN A 21 4.97 4.12 4.48
CA ASN A 21 4.37 2.81 4.66
C ASN A 21 3.32 2.90 5.77
N SER A 22 2.11 2.41 5.51
CA SER A 22 1.00 2.44 6.47
C SER A 22 1.21 1.56 7.71
N GLY A 23 2.22 0.70 7.69
CA GLY A 23 2.38 -0.43 8.60
C GLY A 23 1.47 -1.60 8.24
N PHE A 24 1.65 -2.70 8.95
CA PHE A 24 0.82 -3.89 8.85
C PHE A 24 -0.28 -3.84 9.92
N VAL A 25 -1.54 -3.79 9.50
CA VAL A 25 -2.70 -3.85 10.40
C VAL A 25 -3.35 -5.22 10.24
N PRO A 26 -3.17 -6.16 11.20
CA PRO A 26 -3.78 -7.48 11.11
C PRO A 26 -5.30 -7.40 11.20
N ILE A 27 -5.98 -8.04 10.26
CA ILE A 27 -7.44 -8.13 10.19
C ILE A 27 -7.83 -9.61 10.22
N SER A 28 -8.88 -9.94 10.97
CA SER A 28 -9.43 -11.30 10.98
C SER A 28 -10.18 -11.58 9.67
N THR A 29 -10.24 -12.84 9.25
CA THR A 29 -10.81 -13.27 7.96
C THR A 29 -12.29 -12.97 7.78
N ASN A 30 -13.01 -12.66 8.86
CA ASN A 30 -14.43 -12.31 8.86
C ASN A 30 -14.69 -10.94 9.49
N SER A 31 -13.67 -10.09 9.59
CA SER A 31 -13.84 -8.74 10.13
C SER A 31 -14.68 -7.90 9.18
N THR A 32 -15.61 -7.13 9.74
CA THR A 32 -16.29 -6.03 9.05
C THR A 32 -15.63 -4.67 9.32
N GLN A 33 -14.68 -4.62 10.25
CA GLN A 33 -13.86 -3.45 10.52
C GLN A 33 -12.50 -3.58 9.84
N PHE A 34 -12.12 -2.53 9.13
CA PHE A 34 -10.87 -2.45 8.37
C PHE A 34 -10.00 -1.31 8.92
N GLY A 35 -8.69 -1.53 8.91
CA GLY A 35 -7.73 -0.49 9.23
C GLY A 35 -7.83 0.64 8.20
N GLN A 36 -7.82 1.88 8.70
CA GLN A 36 -7.70 3.07 7.86
C GLN A 36 -6.37 3.73 8.17
N TRP A 37 -5.72 4.24 7.14
CA TRP A 37 -4.51 5.02 7.26
C TRP A 37 -4.63 6.27 6.42
N THR A 38 -4.22 7.40 7.00
CA THR A 38 -4.30 8.71 6.37
C THR A 38 -2.90 9.30 6.33
N PHE A 39 -2.57 9.91 5.20
CA PHE A 39 -1.38 10.73 5.03
C PHE A 39 -1.73 11.97 4.21
N THR A 40 -0.94 13.02 4.35
CA THR A 40 -1.11 14.25 3.58
C THR A 40 -0.37 14.13 2.25
N VAL A 41 -1.01 14.50 1.15
CA VAL A 41 -0.36 14.67 -0.16
C VAL A 41 0.09 16.12 -0.26
N ASP A 42 1.40 16.35 -0.20
CA ASP A 42 2.03 17.67 -0.19
C ASP A 42 2.84 17.97 -1.46
N ASN A 43 2.73 17.11 -2.48
CA ASN A 43 3.42 17.26 -3.76
C ASN A 43 2.47 17.08 -4.94
N THR A 44 2.85 17.60 -6.11
CA THR A 44 2.06 17.54 -7.36
C THR A 44 2.50 16.43 -8.31
N ALA A 45 3.51 15.64 -7.94
CA ALA A 45 3.96 14.51 -8.73
C ALA A 45 3.11 13.27 -8.42
N PRO A 46 2.89 12.37 -9.40
CA PRO A 46 2.19 11.12 -9.14
C PRO A 46 2.91 10.28 -8.07
N LEU A 47 2.15 9.81 -7.09
CA LEU A 47 2.62 8.90 -6.06
C LEU A 47 2.26 7.45 -6.42
N TRP A 48 3.16 6.52 -6.16
CA TRP A 48 3.00 5.10 -6.47
C TRP A 48 3.01 4.28 -5.19
N PHE A 49 2.13 3.29 -5.12
CA PHE A 49 1.96 2.44 -3.96
C PHE A 49 1.72 0.99 -4.36
N PHE A 50 2.05 0.07 -3.45
CA PHE A 50 1.79 -1.35 -3.58
C PHE A 50 1.46 -2.00 -2.24
N CYS A 51 0.88 -3.19 -2.32
CA CYS A 51 0.69 -4.06 -1.16
C CYS A 51 1.93 -4.91 -0.90
N ALA A 52 2.57 -4.72 0.25
CA ALA A 52 3.78 -5.44 0.64
C ALA A 52 3.53 -6.86 1.20
N GLN A 53 2.31 -7.40 1.06
CA GLN A 53 2.07 -8.81 1.34
C GLN A 53 2.67 -9.67 0.24
N MET A 54 3.25 -10.81 0.64
CA MET A 54 3.90 -11.74 -0.28
C MET A 54 2.96 -12.15 -1.42
N GLY A 55 3.38 -11.93 -2.66
CA GLY A 55 2.64 -12.28 -3.88
C GLY A 55 1.53 -11.30 -4.26
N HIS A 56 1.17 -10.32 -3.41
CA HIS A 56 0.08 -9.39 -3.73
C HIS A 56 0.52 -8.35 -4.76
N CYS A 57 1.75 -7.82 -4.65
CA CYS A 57 2.25 -6.86 -5.62
C CYS A 57 2.38 -7.47 -7.01
N GLU A 58 2.97 -8.66 -7.10
CA GLU A 58 3.17 -9.40 -8.34
C GLU A 58 1.85 -9.84 -8.96
N ALA A 59 0.80 -10.04 -8.15
CA ALA A 59 -0.57 -10.24 -8.60
C ALA A 59 -1.27 -8.96 -9.09
N GLY A 60 -0.58 -7.82 -9.10
CA GLY A 60 -1.10 -6.55 -9.61
C GLY A 60 -1.71 -5.63 -8.55
N MET A 61 -1.49 -5.90 -7.25
CA MET A 61 -1.96 -5.01 -6.17
C MET A 61 -1.05 -3.78 -6.02
N VAL A 62 -1.08 -2.95 -7.06
CA VAL A 62 -0.36 -1.69 -7.22
C VAL A 62 -1.37 -0.59 -7.56
N PHE A 63 -1.14 0.63 -7.10
CA PHE A 63 -2.00 1.77 -7.42
C PHE A 63 -1.21 3.09 -7.45
N ALA A 64 -1.81 4.12 -8.04
CA ALA A 64 -1.24 5.46 -8.11
C ALA A 64 -2.23 6.51 -7.62
N VAL A 65 -1.69 7.62 -7.11
CA VAL A 65 -2.43 8.85 -6.77
C VAL A 65 -1.85 9.98 -7.61
N ASN A 66 -2.69 10.69 -8.36
CA ASN A 66 -2.33 11.79 -9.27
C ASN A 66 -3.37 12.89 -9.19
#